data_AF-A0A062FWW7-F1
#
_entry.id   AF-A0A062FWW7-F1
#
_cell.length_a   1.000
_cell.length_b   1.000
_cell.length_c   1.000
_cell.angle_alpha   90.00
_cell.angle_beta   90.00
_cell.angle_gamma   90.00
#
_symmetry.space_group_name_H-M   'P 1'
#
loop_
_entity.id
_entity.type
_entity.pdbx_description
1 polymer ?
#
loop_
_entity_poly.entity_id
_entity_poly.type
_entity_poly.pdbx_seq_one_letter_code
_entity_poly.pdbx_strand_id
1 'polypeptide(L)'
;MKSLTVLELSKLYNINRQTIYNNIKKGILSKNSQNKIDLAEAIRVFGEPVKKQDVKEPVKIDSPNSAEVLLLRQQIDMLKNQLDDAKDREL
;
A
#
# COMPACT_ATOMS: atom_id res chain seq x y z
N MET A 1 7.88 18.26 19.76
CA MET A 1 6.86 18.11 18.69
C MET A 1 7.58 17.80 17.38
N LYS A 2 7.06 16.87 16.57
CA LYS A 2 7.71 16.50 15.30
C LYS A 2 7.30 17.49 14.22
N SER A 3 8.27 18.19 13.66
CA SER A 3 8.06 19.16 12.58
C SER A 3 8.68 18.64 11.28
N LEU A 4 7.96 18.80 10.18
CA LEU A 4 8.27 18.26 8.86
C LEU A 4 8.48 19.42 7.89
N THR A 5 9.47 19.29 7.01
CA THR A 5 9.64 20.19 5.87
C THR A 5 8.52 20.00 4.85
N VAL A 6 8.30 20.98 3.97
CA VAL A 6 7.35 20.87 2.85
C VAL A 6 7.64 19.64 1.98
N LEU A 7 8.92 19.28 1.83
CA LEU A 7 9.34 18.09 1.09
C LEU A 7 8.87 16.80 1.77
N GLU A 8 9.13 16.68 3.08
CA GLU A 8 8.74 15.50 3.84
C GLU A 8 7.22 15.39 3.91
N LEU A 9 6.52 16.50 4.08
CA LEU A 9 5.06 16.54 4.11
C LEU A 9 4.45 16.12 2.76
N SER A 10 5.03 16.60 1.65
CA SER A 10 4.64 16.21 0.30
C SER A 10 4.79 14.71 0.06
N LYS A 11 5.89 14.11 0.54
CA LYS A 11 6.11 12.66 0.45
C LYS A 11 5.15 11.88 1.35
N LEU A 12 4.96 12.34 2.58
CA LEU A 12 4.15 11.67 3.59
C LEU A 12 2.67 11.59 3.20
N TYR A 13 2.12 12.67 2.63
CA TYR A 13 0.72 12.75 2.22
C TYR A 13 0.51 12.54 0.72
N ASN A 14 1.58 12.31 -0.04
CA ASN A 14 1.55 12.18 -1.50
C ASN A 14 0.83 13.36 -2.19
N ILE A 15 1.04 14.58 -1.68
CA ILE A 15 0.44 15.83 -2.18
C ILE A 15 1.50 16.70 -2.84
N ASN A 16 1.11 17.46 -3.87
CA ASN A 16 2.01 18.40 -4.54
C ASN A 16 2.45 19.50 -3.57
N ARG A 17 3.74 19.89 -3.62
CA ARG A 17 4.30 20.99 -2.83
C ARG A 17 3.56 22.31 -3.05
N GLN A 18 3.07 22.56 -4.27
CA GLN A 18 2.25 23.75 -4.56
C GLN A 18 0.96 23.78 -3.74
N THR A 19 0.30 22.63 -3.58
CA THR A 19 -0.89 22.51 -2.72
C THR A 19 -0.56 22.84 -1.27
N ILE A 20 0.61 22.42 -0.78
CA ILE A 20 1.07 22.76 0.58
C ILE A 20 1.29 24.28 0.70
N TYR A 21 2.01 24.91 -0.24
CA TYR A 21 2.21 26.36 -0.23
C TYR A 21 0.91 27.16 -0.32
N ASN A 22 -0.06 26.68 -1.09
CA ASN A 22 -1.38 27.31 -1.19
C ASN A 22 -2.11 27.28 0.16
N ASN A 23 -2.06 26.15 0.88
CA ASN A 23 -2.67 26.06 2.21
C ASN A 23 -1.94 26.95 3.24
N ILE A 24 -0.63 27.11 3.12
CA ILE A 24 0.13 28.06 3.94
C ILE A 24 -0.30 29.50 3.64
N LYS A 25 -0.39 29.86 2.35
CA LYS A 25 -0.82 31.21 1.93
C LYS A 25 -2.26 31.52 2.35
N LYS A 26 -3.13 30.51 2.40
CA LYS A 26 -4.51 30.60 2.89
C LYS A 26 -4.63 30.65 4.42
N GLY A 27 -3.52 30.49 5.16
CA GLY A 27 -3.54 30.43 6.63
C GLY A 27 -4.12 29.13 7.20
N ILE A 28 -4.33 28.11 6.37
CA ILE A 28 -4.84 26.80 6.79
C ILE A 28 -3.73 26.00 7.48
N LEU A 29 -2.48 26.19 7.02
CA LEU A 29 -1.26 25.58 7.55
C LEU A 29 -0.30 26.67 8.03
N SER A 30 0.27 26.48 9.22
CA SER A 30 1.33 27.32 9.74
C SER A 30 2.70 26.71 9.52
N LYS A 31 3.69 27.58 9.40
CA LYS A 31 5.10 27.21 9.33
C LYS A 31 5.85 27.95 10.44
N ASN A 32 6.78 27.26 11.07
CA ASN A 32 7.67 27.87 12.06
C ASN A 32 8.78 28.70 11.38
N SER A 33 9.59 29.39 12.18
CA SER A 33 10.73 30.20 11.72
C SER A 33 11.74 29.40 10.88
N GLN A 34 11.77 28.07 11.01
CA GLN A 34 12.64 27.17 10.25
C GLN A 34 11.99 26.61 8.97
N ASN A 35 10.86 27.16 8.51
CA ASN A 35 10.07 26.67 7.37
C ASN A 35 9.61 25.20 7.51
N LYS A 36 9.45 24.72 8.75
CA LYS A 36 8.87 23.41 9.04
C LYS A 36 7.43 23.57 9.51
N ILE A 37 6.64 22.54 9.25
CA ILE A 37 5.22 22.43 9.56
C ILE A 37 5.08 21.39 10.66
N ASP A 38 4.29 21.67 11.68
CA ASP A 38 4.05 20.68 12.73
C ASP A 38 3.16 19.54 12.24
N LEU A 39 3.51 18.31 12.63
CA LEU A 39 2.75 17.11 12.24
C LEU A 39 1.29 17.19 12.68
N ALA A 40 1.00 17.82 13.83
CA ALA A 40 -0.36 18.02 14.32
C ALA A 40 -1.21 18.89 13.37
N GLU A 41 -0.62 19.93 12.80
CA GLU A 41 -1.32 20.77 11.81
C GLU A 41 -1.54 20.03 10.51
N ALA A 42 -0.55 19.26 10.07
CA ALA A 42 -0.69 18.40 8.90
C ALA A 42 -1.84 17.40 9.08
N ILE A 43 -1.97 16.77 10.25
CA ILE A 43 -3.06 15.83 10.54
C ILE A 43 -4.42 16.54 10.57
N ARG A 44 -4.50 17.72 11.19
CA ARG A 44 -5.73 18.52 11.24
C ARG A 44 -6.22 18.91 9.83
N VAL A 45 -5.31 19.19 8.90
CA VAL A 45 -5.63 19.72 7.57
C VAL A 45 -5.80 18.63 6.52
N PHE A 46 -4.91 17.63 6.53
CA PHE A 46 -4.89 16.57 5.53
C PHE A 46 -5.42 15.23 6.04
N GLY A 47 -5.76 15.11 7.33
CA GLY A 47 -6.14 13.85 7.97
C GLY A 47 -4.93 13.02 8.37
N GLU A 48 -5.15 11.76 8.76
CA GLU A 48 -4.02 10.86 9.00
C GLU A 48 -3.25 10.59 7.69
N PRO A 49 -1.91 10.61 7.71
CA PRO A 49 -1.15 10.32 6.51
C PRO A 49 -1.44 8.89 6.10
N VAL A 50 -1.88 8.73 4.86
CA VAL A 50 -2.07 7.40 4.26
C VAL A 50 -0.71 6.74 4.31
N LYS A 51 -0.52 5.83 5.26
CA LYS A 51 0.55 4.87 5.22
C LYS A 51 0.30 4.09 3.95
N LYS A 52 0.92 4.49 2.84
CA LYS A 52 1.26 3.53 1.81
C LYS A 52 2.05 2.50 2.59
N GLN A 53 1.42 1.35 2.88
CA GLN A 53 2.16 0.15 3.17
C GLN A 53 3.23 0.15 2.10
N ASP A 54 4.49 0.35 2.50
CA ASP A 54 5.61 0.07 1.63
C ASP A 54 5.29 -1.30 1.05
N VAL A 55 5.04 -1.37 -0.25
CA VAL A 55 4.90 -2.62 -0.99
C VAL A 55 6.31 -3.22 -1.05
N LYS A 56 6.78 -3.63 0.12
CA LYS A 56 8.05 -4.28 0.45
C LYS A 56 7.85 -5.26 1.59
N GLU A 57 6.62 -5.64 1.89
CA GLU A 57 6.40 -6.99 2.36
C GLU A 57 6.14 -7.83 1.11
N PRO A 58 7.01 -8.80 0.76
CA PRO A 58 6.53 -9.90 -0.07
C PRO A 58 5.32 -10.43 0.68
N VAL A 59 4.14 -10.25 0.08
CA VAL A 59 2.90 -10.87 0.55
C VAL A 59 3.29 -12.31 0.85
N LYS A 60 3.31 -12.69 2.13
CA LYS A 60 3.60 -14.06 2.51
C LYS A 60 2.50 -14.89 1.87
N ILE A 61 2.85 -15.57 0.77
CA ILE A 61 1.97 -16.47 0.01
C ILE A 61 1.74 -17.78 0.79
N ASP A 62 2.14 -17.83 2.06
CA ASP A 62 1.92 -18.95 2.97
C ASP A 62 0.53 -18.87 3.63
N SER A 63 -0.46 -18.27 2.96
CA SER A 63 -1.87 -18.51 3.31
C SER A 63 -2.33 -19.72 2.51
N PRO A 64 -2.53 -20.91 3.14
CA PRO A 64 -3.06 -22.10 2.47
C PRO A 64 -4.48 -21.91 1.91
N ASN A 65 -5.07 -20.72 2.07
CA ASN A 65 -6.39 -20.33 1.61
C ASN A 65 -6.38 -19.31 0.45
N SER A 66 -5.24 -19.07 -0.20
CA SER A 66 -5.22 -18.26 -1.42
C SER A 66 -6.06 -18.94 -2.51
N ALA A 67 -6.99 -18.20 -3.12
CA ALA A 67 -7.85 -18.71 -4.19
C ALA A 67 -7.05 -19.34 -5.35
N GLU A 68 -5.86 -18.79 -5.63
CA GLU A 68 -4.94 -19.33 -6.63
C GLU A 68 -4.42 -20.72 -6.24
N VAL A 69 -4.08 -20.94 -4.97
CA VAL A 69 -3.63 -22.26 -4.46
C VAL A 69 -4.75 -23.29 -4.54
N LEU A 70 -6.00 -22.89 -4.29
CA LEU A 70 -7.16 -23.76 -4.45
C LEU A 70 -7.39 -24.16 -5.91
N LEU A 71 -7.31 -23.19 -6.83
CA LEU A 71 -7.44 -23.46 -8.27
C LEU A 71 -6.31 -24.36 -8.78
N LEU A 72 -5.07 -24.14 -8.35
CA LEU A 72 -3.93 -24.99 -8.70
C LEU A 72 -4.10 -26.43 -8.20
N ARG A 73 -4.58 -26.62 -6.96
CA ARG A 73 -4.90 -27.96 -6.42
C ARG A 73 -5.97 -28.65 -7.24
N GLN A 74 -7.06 -27.95 -7.57
CA GLN A 74 -8.12 -28.50 -8.42
C GLN A 74 -7.60 -28.92 -9.79
N GLN A 75 -6.71 -28.14 -10.39
CA GLN A 75 -6.10 -28.49 -11.68
C GLN A 75 -5.22 -29.73 -11.60
N ILE A 76 -4.44 -29.88 -10.52
CA ILE A 76 -3.62 -31.07 -10.28
C ILE A 76 -4.50 -32.32 -10.17
N ASP A 77 -5.62 -32.25 -9.44
CA ASP A 77 -6.52 -33.39 -9.27
C ASP A 77 -7.18 -33.81 -10.59
N MET A 78 -7.59 -32.83 -11.43
CA MET A 78 -8.10 -33.12 -12.77
C MET A 78 -7.05 -33.81 -13.66
N LEU A 79 -5.80 -33.35 -13.62
CA LEU A 79 -4.71 -33.94 -14.41
C LEU A 79 -4.37 -35.36 -13.95
N LYS A 80 -4.42 -35.63 -12.63
CA LYS A 80 -4.21 -36.99 -12.10
C LYS A 80 -5.29 -37.94 -12.59
N ASN A 81 -6.56 -37.56 -12.50
CA ASN A 81 -7.66 -38.39 -13.00
C ASN A 81 -7.53 -38.67 -14.49
N GLN A 82 -7.17 -37.66 -15.29
CA GLN A 82 -6.94 -37.86 -16.73
C GLN A 82 -5.80 -38.85 -17.02
N LEU A 83 -4.74 -38.80 -16.21
CA LEU A 83 -3.61 -39.71 -16.33
C LEU A 83 -3.98 -41.14 -15.95
N ASP A 84 -4.78 -41.31 -14.90
CA ASP A 84 -5.26 -42.63 -14.48
C ASP A 84 -6.24 -43.20 -15.51
N ASP A 85 -7.19 -42.41 -16.01
CA ASP A 85 -8.08 -42.82 -17.12
C ASP A 85 -7.29 -43.16 -18.40
N ALA A 86 -6.17 -42.49 -18.66
CA ALA A 86 -5.31 -42.78 -19.80
C ALA A 86 -4.58 -44.12 -19.62
N LYS A 87 -4.06 -44.39 -18.42
CA LYS A 87 -3.43 -45.68 -18.10
C LYS A 87 -4.40 -46.84 -18.19
N ASP A 88 -5.63 -46.66 -17.70
CA ASP A 88 -6.68 -47.68 -17.77
C ASP A 88 -7.15 -47.96 -19.20
N ARG A 89 -6.95 -47.01 -20.14
CA ARG A 89 -7.24 -47.20 -21.57
C ARG A 89 -6.12 -47.89 -22.34
N GLU A 90 -4.89 -47.87 -21.81
CA GLU A 90 -3.72 -48.50 -22.43
C GLU A 90 -3.48 -49.95 -21.95
N LEU A 91 -4.20 -50.40 -20.91
CA LEU A 91 -4.24 -51.78 -20.41
C LEU A 91 -5.38 -52.59 -21.06
#